data_AF-A0A7C0VHS4-F1
#
_entry.id   AF-A0A7C0VHS4-F1
#
_cell.length_a   1.000
_cell.length_b   1.000
_cell.length_c   1.000
_cell.angle_alpha   90.00
_cell.angle_beta   90.00
_cell.angle_gamma   90.00
#
_symmetry.space_group_name_H-M   'P 1'
#
loop_
_entity.id
_entity.type
_entity.pdbx_description
1 polymer ?
#
loop_
_entity_poly.entity_id
_entity_poly.type
_entity_poly.pdbx_seq_one_letter_code
_entity_poly.pdbx_strand_id
1 'polypeptide(L)' 'MPEYKLSTLLLPLSLWLAVAESCTGGLIAHRITNVPGSSVYFDRGLVTYSNQAKE' A
#
# COMPACT_ATOMS: atom_id res chain seq x y z
N MET A 1 11.95 -6.13 -8.62
CA MET A 1 11.10 -5.29 -7.76
C MET A 1 10.19 -6.20 -6.94
N PRO A 2 10.40 -6.34 -5.63
CA PRO A 2 9.63 -7.27 -4.78
C PRO A 2 8.12 -6.96 -4.75
N GLU A 3 7.72 -5.74 -5.06
CA GLU A 3 6.35 -5.24 -5.03
C GLU A 3 5.43 -5.97 -6.03
N TYR A 4 5.97 -6.49 -7.13
CA TYR A 4 5.21 -7.30 -8.09
C TYR A 4 4.66 -8.60 -7.48
N LYS A 5 5.23 -9.09 -6.36
CA LYS A 5 4.70 -10.27 -5.67
C LYS A 5 3.30 -10.02 -5.06
N LEU A 6 2.96 -8.76 -4.79
CA LEU A 6 1.65 -8.41 -4.22
C LEU A 6 0.50 -8.79 -5.15
N SER A 7 0.63 -8.53 -6.46
CA SER A 7 -0.43 -8.87 -7.42
C SER A 7 -0.65 -10.38 -7.50
N THR A 8 0.43 -11.18 -7.48
CA THR A 8 0.34 -12.65 -7.49
C THR A 8 -0.34 -13.22 -6.25
N LEU A 9 -0.17 -12.58 -5.09
CA LEU A 9 -0.77 -13.04 -3.84
C LEU A 9 -2.21 -12.55 -3.64
N LEU A 10 -2.52 -11.31 -4.04
CA LEU A 10 -3.79 -10.67 -3.73
C LEU A 10 -4.87 -10.90 -4.79
N LEU A 11 -4.51 -10.88 -6.08
CA LEU A 11 -5.49 -10.97 -7.17
C LEU A 11 -6.28 -12.29 -7.19
N PRO A 12 -5.67 -13.49 -7.03
CA PRO A 12 -6.43 -14.74 -7.01
C PRO A 12 -7.43 -14.84 -5.86
N LEU A 13 -7.18 -14.08 -4.79
CA LEU A 13 -8.01 -14.04 -3.59
C LEU A 13 -9.01 -12.88 -3.60
N SER A 14 -9.01 -12.03 -4.64
CA SER A 14 -9.81 -10.81 -4.72
C SER A 14 -9.67 -9.91 -3.47
N LEU A 15 -8.45 -9.83 -2.93
CA LEU A 15 -8.17 -9.04 -1.73
C LEU A 15 -7.65 -7.65 -2.07
N TRP A 16 -8.01 -6.70 -1.22
CA TRP A 16 -7.51 -5.33 -1.24
C TRP A 16 -6.46 -5.13 -0.15
N LEU A 17 -5.44 -4.34 -0.47
CA LEU A 17 -4.41 -3.89 0.46
C LEU A 17 -4.59 -2.41 0.76
N ALA A 18 -4.48 -2.04 2.03
CA ALA A 18 -4.33 -0.67 2.49
C ALA A 18 -3.14 -0.57 3.45
N VAL A 19 -2.52 0.60 3.54
CA VAL A 19 -1.39 0.85 4.45
C VAL A 19 -1.62 2.09 5.29
N ALA A 20 -1.15 2.05 6.54
CA ALA A 20 -0.98 3.22 7.40
C ALA A 20 0.52 3.33 7.74
N GLU A 21 1.12 4.46 7.40
CA GLU A 21 2.56 4.70 7.45
C GLU A 21 2.91 5.78 8.47
N SER A 22 3.97 5.56 9.24
CA SER A 22 4.59 6.59 10.09
C SER A 22 5.99 6.91 9.57
N CYS A 23 7.03 6.25 10.07
CA CYS A 23 8.43 6.54 9.75
C CYS A 23 8.80 6.40 8.27
N THR A 24 8.02 5.64 7.49
CA THR A 24 8.22 5.48 6.05
C THR A 24 7.67 6.64 5.23
N GLY A 25 6.81 7.49 5.81
CA GLY A 25 6.36 8.74 5.20
C GLY A 25 5.66 8.62 3.84
N GLY A 26 5.11 7.44 3.51
CA GLY A 26 4.49 7.19 2.21
C GLY A 26 5.36 6.40 1.23
N LEU A 27 6.60 6.02 1.61
CA LEU A 27 7.50 5.26 0.74
C LEU A 27 6.93 3.87 0.38
N ILE A 28 6.16 3.23 1.27
CA ILE A 28 5.56 1.93 0.97
C ILE A 28 4.45 2.11 -0.07
N ALA A 29 3.51 3.03 0.16
CA ALA A 29 2.46 3.35 -0.79
C ALA A 29 3.06 3.75 -2.15
N HIS A 30 4.08 4.61 -2.17
CA HIS A 30 4.77 5.01 -3.40
C HIS A 30 5.30 3.80 -4.18
N ARG A 31 6.02 2.88 -3.51
CA ARG A 31 6.55 1.67 -4.17
C ARG A 31 5.45 0.76 -4.73
N ILE A 32 4.34 0.61 -4.00
CA ILE A 32 3.18 -0.18 -4.47
C ILE A 32 2.54 0.49 -5.69
N THR A 33 2.26 1.79 -5.61
CA THR A 33 1.61 2.55 -6.71
C THR A 33 2.49 2.69 -7.95
N ASN A 34 3.81 2.54 -7.81
CA ASN A 34 4.74 2.54 -8.93
C ASN A 34 4.69 1.24 -9.76
N VAL A 35 3.95 0.22 -9.32
CA VAL A 35 3.63 -0.97 -10.12
C VAL A 35 2.39 -0.67 -10.98
N PRO A 36 2.47 -0.75 -12.32
CA PRO A 36 1.31 -0.59 -13.19
C PRO A 36 0.18 -1.56 -12.86
N GLY A 37 -1.06 -1.07 -12.82
CA GLY A 37 -2.24 -1.90 -12.47
C GLY A 37 -2.41 -2.15 -10.97
N SER A 38 -1.59 -1.53 -10.11
CA SER A 38 -1.72 -1.63 -8.65
C SER A 38 -3.08 -1.20 -8.10
N SER A 39 -3.82 -0.37 -8.82
CA SER A 39 -5.19 0.04 -8.46
C SER A 39 -6.20 -1.10 -8.38
N VAL A 40 -5.89 -2.29 -8.93
CA VAL A 40 -6.78 -3.48 -8.85
C VAL A 40 -6.69 -4.18 -7.50
N TYR A 41 -5.64 -3.94 -6.72
CA TYR A 41 -5.41 -4.59 -5.43
C TYR A 41 -4.94 -3.65 -4.30
N PHE A 42 -4.74 -2.36 -4.58
CA PHE A 42 -4.36 -1.35 -3.60
C PHE A 42 -5.46 -0.28 -3.50
N ASP A 43 -6.08 -0.19 -2.32
CA ASP A 43 -7.20 0.73 -2.06
C ASP A 43 -6.70 2.12 -1.64
N ARG A 44 -5.90 2.18 -0.57
CA ARG A 44 -5.42 3.46 -0.02
C ARG A 44 -4.13 3.35 0.78
N GLY A 45 -3.43 4.48 0.89
CA GLY A 45 -2.35 4.70 1.84
C GLY A 45 -2.64 5.93 2.70
N LEU A 46 -2.40 5.82 4.01
CA LEU A 46 -2.45 6.94 4.95
C LEU A 46 -1.06 7.18 5.54
N VAL A 47 -0.66 8.44 5.67
CA VAL A 47 0.54 8.81 6.43
C VAL A 47 0.11 9.40 7.77
N THR A 48 0.18 8.59 8.82
CA THR A 48 -0.24 8.90 10.19
C THR A 48 0.98 9.14 11.07
N TYR A 49 1.78 10.15 10.73
CA TYR A 49 3.11 10.38 11.33
C TYR A 49 3.02 10.76 12.82
N SER A 50 2.19 11.76 13.16
CA SER A 50 1.97 12.19 14.54
C SER A 50 1.08 11.22 15.31
N ASN A 51 1.05 11.32 16.64
CA ASN A 51 0.11 10.56 17.47
C ASN A 51 -1.33 10.99 17.19
N GLN A 52 -1.57 12.30 17.05
CA GLN A 52 -2.90 12.82 16.71
C GLN A 52 -3.41 12.31 15.35
N ALA A 53 -2.52 12.04 14.38
CA ALA A 53 -2.92 11.47 13.09
C ALA A 53 -3.27 9.96 13.16
N LYS A 54 -3.05 9.29 14.30
CA LYS A 54 -3.38 7.86 14.50
C LYS A 54 -4.73 7.65 15.20
N GLU A 55 -5.29 8.69 15.83
CA GLU A 55 -6.61 8.70 16.49
C GLU A 55 -7.72 8.97 15.47
#